data_AF-A0A811M8K6-F1
#
_entry.id   AF-A0A811M8K6-F1
#
_cell.length_a   1.000
_cell.length_b   1.000
_cell.length_c   1.000
_cell.angle_alpha   90.00
_cell.angle_beta   90.00
_cell.angle_gamma   90.00
#
_symmetry.space_group_name_H-M   'P 1'
#
loop_
_entity.id
_entity.type
_entity.pdbx_description
1 polymer ?
#
loop_
_entity_poly.entity_id
_entity_poly.type
_entity_poly.pdbx_seq_one_letter_code
_entity_poly.pdbx_strand_id
1 'polypeptide(L)'
;MEDEKGKKVCDDEVVDNIVSQVVAGYESTSNAIMSPLALHKLREENDAVSRDKNGGFISLDDIPSMKYTAKVVEETIRVANVAPMVHRVAHRDVQYRGNYIKQSLLYDSVLVLLPLL
;
A
#
# COMPACT_ATOMS: atom_id res chain seq x y z
N MET A 1 -17.90 15.15 -5.46
CA MET A 1 -17.87 13.91 -6.26
C MET A 1 -19.29 13.38 -6.34
N GLU A 2 -19.72 12.93 -7.51
CA GLU A 2 -21.01 12.28 -7.73
C GLU A 2 -20.73 10.81 -8.04
N ASP A 3 -21.55 9.89 -7.52
CA ASP A 3 -21.46 8.46 -7.84
C ASP A 3 -21.95 8.17 -9.27
N GLU A 4 -21.88 6.91 -9.69
CA GLU A 4 -22.36 6.47 -11.02
C GLU A 4 -23.86 6.72 -11.27
N LYS A 5 -24.62 7.09 -10.22
CA LYS A 5 -26.05 7.42 -10.27
C LYS A 5 -26.31 8.92 -10.12
N GLY A 6 -25.28 9.77 -10.12
CA GLY A 6 -25.39 11.22 -9.98
C GLY A 6 -25.65 11.68 -8.53
N LYS A 7 -25.55 10.79 -7.54
CA LYS A 7 -25.74 11.12 -6.14
C LYS A 7 -24.46 11.75 -5.59
N LYS A 8 -24.57 12.93 -5.01
CA LYS A 8 -23.47 13.56 -4.28
C LYS A 8 -23.20 12.81 -2.98
N VAL A 9 -21.93 12.65 -2.67
CA VAL A 9 -21.43 12.20 -1.36
C VAL A 9 -21.94 13.17 -0.29
N CYS A 10 -22.57 12.67 0.77
CA CYS A 10 -23.04 13.52 1.87
C CYS A 10 -21.90 13.89 2.83
N ASP A 11 -22.08 14.93 3.63
CA ASP A 11 -21.01 15.45 4.50
C ASP A 11 -20.45 14.38 5.45
N ASP A 12 -21.31 13.52 6.02
CA ASP A 12 -20.86 12.40 6.86
C ASP A 12 -19.94 11.43 6.10
N GLU A 13 -20.29 11.06 4.86
CA GLU A 13 -19.50 10.17 4.02
C GLU A 13 -18.19 10.83 3.56
N VAL A 14 -18.17 12.16 3.38
CA VAL A 14 -16.94 12.92 3.13
C VAL A 14 -16.02 12.85 4.33
N VAL A 15 -16.53 13.10 5.54
CA VAL A 15 -15.74 13.06 6.77
C VAL A 15 -15.19 11.66 7.01
N ASP A 16 -16.01 10.61 6.86
CA ASP A 16 -15.58 9.23 7.04
C ASP A 16 -14.45 8.84 6.06
N ASN A 17 -14.55 9.27 4.80
CA ASN A 17 -13.51 9.03 3.80
C ASN A 17 -12.19 9.74 4.15
N ILE A 18 -12.26 10.99 4.60
CA ILE A 18 -11.06 11.74 5.01
C ILE A 18 -10.36 11.03 6.18
N VAL A 19 -11.11 10.67 7.21
CA VAL A 19 -10.56 9.98 8.40
C VAL A 19 -9.97 8.63 7.99
N SER A 20 -10.69 7.85 7.20
CA SER A 20 -10.26 6.54 6.70
C SER A 20 -8.94 6.63 5.91
N GLN A 21 -8.84 7.59 4.99
CA GLN A 21 -7.62 7.79 4.19
C GLN A 21 -6.42 8.22 5.03
N VAL A 22 -6.63 9.12 6.00
CA VAL A 22 -5.55 9.57 6.89
C VAL A 22 -5.02 8.41 7.73
N VAL A 23 -5.90 7.63 8.33
CA VAL A 23 -5.50 6.48 9.17
C VAL A 23 -4.79 5.42 8.32
N ALA A 24 -5.40 5.00 7.21
CA ALA A 24 -4.82 3.98 6.33
C ALA A 24 -3.47 4.40 5.75
N GLY A 25 -3.34 5.67 5.33
CA GLY A 25 -2.10 6.20 4.75
C GLY A 25 -1.00 6.40 5.78
N TYR A 26 -1.33 6.89 6.98
CA TYR A 26 -0.35 7.17 8.02
C TYR A 26 0.34 5.91 8.53
N GLU A 27 -0.43 4.93 9.02
CA GLU A 27 0.12 3.72 9.63
C GLU A 27 0.97 2.92 8.62
N SER A 28 0.48 2.81 7.38
CA SER A 28 1.19 2.07 6.33
C SER A 28 2.49 2.74 5.89
N THR A 29 2.44 4.05 5.64
CA THR A 29 3.58 4.79 5.11
C THR A 29 4.64 5.03 6.19
N SER A 30 4.24 5.31 7.44
CA SER A 30 5.20 5.51 8.54
C SER A 30 6.02 4.24 8.79
N ASN A 31 5.35 3.08 8.81
CA ASN A 31 6.02 1.80 9.03
C ASN A 31 6.95 1.44 7.86
N ALA A 32 6.56 1.77 6.63
CA ALA A 32 7.42 1.60 5.47
C ALA A 32 8.69 2.49 5.55
N ILE A 33 8.55 3.79 5.82
CA ILE A 33 9.67 4.74 5.71
C ILE A 33 10.74 4.56 6.82
N MET A 34 10.40 3.97 7.97
CA MET A 34 11.32 3.86 9.11
C MET A 34 12.51 2.88 8.93
N SER A 35 12.73 2.28 7.76
CA SER A 35 13.85 1.35 7.52
C SER A 35 15.22 2.07 7.46
N PRO A 36 16.10 1.87 8.46
CA PRO A 36 17.37 2.60 8.52
C PRO A 36 18.43 2.09 7.54
N LEU A 37 18.21 0.91 6.95
CA LEU A 37 19.26 0.15 6.25
C LEU A 37 19.72 0.79 4.92
N ALA A 38 18.89 1.66 4.32
CA ALA A 38 19.15 2.24 3.00
C ALA A 38 19.46 3.76 3.02
N LEU A 39 19.46 4.40 4.19
CA LEU A 39 19.52 5.87 4.30
C LEU A 39 20.74 6.51 3.65
N HIS A 40 21.92 5.88 3.76
CA HIS A 40 23.15 6.43 3.20
C HIS A 40 23.08 6.58 1.67
N LYS A 41 22.73 5.49 0.98
CA LYS A 41 22.63 5.47 -0.49
C LYS A 41 21.46 6.27 -1.02
N LEU A 42 20.34 6.32 -0.29
CA LEU A 42 19.23 7.22 -0.61
C LEU A 42 19.69 8.69 -0.60
N ARG A 43 20.50 9.06 0.40
CA ARG A 43 21.02 10.43 0.49
C ARG A 43 21.98 10.75 -0.64
N GLU A 44 22.86 9.82 -1.01
CA GLU A 44 23.75 9.99 -2.17
C GLU A 44 22.98 10.24 -3.48
N GLU A 45 21.91 9.47 -3.73
CA GLU A 45 21.03 9.66 -4.89
C GLU A 45 20.30 11.02 -4.83
N ASN A 46 19.71 11.36 -3.69
CA ASN A 46 18.99 12.62 -3.49
C ASN A 46 19.90 13.84 -3.67
N ASP A 47 21.12 13.78 -3.12
CA ASP A 47 22.11 14.85 -3.25
C ASP A 47 22.59 14.99 -4.70
N ALA A 48 22.69 13.88 -5.45
CA ALA A 48 23.01 13.92 -6.87
C ALA A 48 21.92 14.63 -7.68
N VAL A 49 20.64 14.28 -7.47
CA VAL A 49 19.50 14.95 -8.11
C VAL A 49 19.48 16.44 -7.76
N SER A 50 19.74 16.80 -6.51
CA SER A 50 19.79 18.20 -6.10
C SER A 50 20.95 18.96 -6.76
N ARG A 51 22.14 18.35 -6.89
CA ARG A 51 23.29 18.96 -7.58
C ARG A 51 23.01 19.23 -9.05
N ASP A 52 22.35 18.32 -9.76
CA ASP A 52 21.96 18.51 -11.16
C ASP A 52 21.00 19.70 -11.33
N LYS A 53 20.33 20.10 -10.25
CA LYS A 53 19.45 21.27 -10.15
C LYS A 53 20.12 22.47 -9.47
N ASN A 54 21.45 22.53 -9.42
CA ASN A 54 22.23 23.59 -8.75
C ASN A 54 21.83 23.80 -7.28
N GLY A 55 21.59 22.71 -6.54
CA GLY A 55 21.13 22.75 -5.15
C GLY A 55 19.62 22.98 -4.98
N GLY A 56 18.85 22.87 -6.07
CA GLY A 56 17.40 22.95 -6.05
C GLY A 56 16.72 21.77 -5.34
N PHE A 57 15.46 21.96 -4.97
CA PHE A 57 14.64 20.91 -4.35
C PHE A 57 14.24 19.82 -5.36
N ILE A 58 14.12 18.60 -4.85
CA ILE A 58 13.50 17.49 -5.56
C ILE A 58 12.03 17.81 -5.79
N SER A 59 11.57 17.56 -7.01
CA SER A 59 10.20 17.78 -7.49
C SER A 59 9.64 16.48 -8.06
N LEU A 60 8.34 16.48 -8.39
CA LEU A 60 7.67 15.29 -8.94
C LEU A 60 8.29 14.81 -10.26
N ASP A 61 8.80 15.74 -11.07
CA ASP A 61 9.44 15.43 -12.36
C ASP A 61 10.77 14.67 -12.20
N ASP A 62 11.38 14.73 -11.01
CA ASP A 62 12.65 14.05 -10.71
C ASP A 62 12.44 12.60 -10.27
N ILE A 63 11.27 12.25 -9.74
CA ILE A 63 10.97 10.91 -9.19
C ILE A 63 11.32 9.78 -10.17
N PRO A 64 11.00 9.86 -11.48
CA PRO A 64 11.36 8.81 -12.43
C PRO A 64 12.86 8.52 -12.55
N SER A 65 13.72 9.48 -12.20
CA SER A 65 15.18 9.34 -12.23
C SER A 65 15.76 8.68 -10.96
N MET A 66 15.01 8.66 -9.86
CA MET A 66 15.43 8.16 -8.54
C MET A 66 15.28 6.64 -8.41
N LYS A 67 16.08 5.92 -9.20
CA LYS A 67 15.99 4.45 -9.35
C LYS A 67 16.28 3.68 -8.07
N TYR A 68 17.21 4.15 -7.23
CA TYR A 68 17.52 3.49 -5.96
C TYR A 68 16.39 3.71 -4.95
N THR A 69 15.83 4.92 -4.89
CA THR A 69 14.65 5.23 -4.08
C THR A 69 13.48 4.33 -4.43
N ALA A 70 13.18 4.14 -5.73
CA ALA A 70 12.13 3.22 -6.17
C ALA A 70 12.38 1.78 -5.67
N LYS A 71 13.60 1.26 -5.79
CA LYS A 71 13.96 -0.06 -5.27
C LYS A 71 13.79 -0.19 -3.76
N VAL A 72 14.16 0.85 -3.00
CA VAL A 72 13.99 0.84 -1.54
C VAL A 72 12.51 0.81 -1.18
N VAL A 73 11.67 1.58 -1.87
CA VAL A 73 10.22 1.56 -1.66
C VAL A 73 9.64 0.17 -1.97
N GLU A 74 9.99 -0.42 -3.12
CA GLU A 74 9.54 -1.76 -3.51
C GLU A 74 9.94 -2.82 -2.48
N GLU A 75 11.21 -2.83 -2.06
CA GLU A 75 11.72 -3.80 -1.09
C GLU A 75 11.11 -3.59 0.30
N THR A 76 10.87 -2.34 0.68
CA THR A 76 10.18 -2.00 1.93
C THR A 76 8.76 -2.53 1.92
N ILE A 77 8.00 -2.32 0.84
CA ILE A 77 6.62 -2.84 0.72
C ILE A 77 6.64 -4.38 0.72
N ARG A 78 7.63 -5.01 0.08
CA ARG A 78 7.82 -6.46 0.07
C ARG A 78 8.04 -7.03 1.48
N VAL A 79 8.81 -6.35 2.32
CA VAL A 79 9.19 -6.83 3.67
C VAL A 79 8.21 -6.41 4.75
N ALA A 80 7.75 -5.16 4.75
CA ALA A 80 6.94 -4.60 5.82
C ALA A 80 5.55 -5.25 5.91
N ASN A 81 5.03 -5.79 4.78
CA ASN A 81 3.72 -6.46 4.67
C ASN A 81 2.65 -5.77 5.54
N VAL A 82 2.46 -4.46 5.33
CA VAL A 82 1.70 -3.61 6.27
C VAL A 82 0.21 -3.96 6.33
N ALA A 83 -0.29 -4.75 5.38
CA ALA A 83 -1.62 -5.35 5.39
C ALA A 83 -1.48 -6.88 5.25
N PRO A 84 -1.11 -7.61 6.32
CA PRO A 84 -0.75 -9.02 6.24
C PRO A 84 -1.91 -9.97 5.94
N MET A 85 -3.15 -9.48 6.04
CA MET A 85 -4.36 -10.28 5.87
C MET A 85 -5.41 -9.50 5.06
N VAL A 86 -5.92 -10.08 3.97
CA VAL A 86 -6.96 -9.47 3.13
C VAL A 86 -8.18 -10.37 3.08
N HIS A 87 -9.12 -10.09 3.97
CA HIS A 87 -10.34 -10.86 4.10
C HIS A 87 -11.23 -10.76 2.86
N ARG A 88 -11.81 -11.90 2.47
CA ARG A 88 -12.79 -12.05 1.39
C ARG A 88 -13.99 -12.83 1.90
N VAL A 89 -15.16 -12.59 1.33
CA VAL A 89 -16.38 -13.38 1.60
C VAL A 89 -16.70 -14.25 0.39
N ALA A 90 -16.95 -15.54 0.64
CA ALA A 90 -17.40 -16.46 -0.41
C ALA A 90 -18.85 -16.15 -0.80
N HIS A 91 -19.08 -15.72 -2.04
CA HIS A 91 -20.43 -15.39 -2.53
C HIS A 91 -21.24 -16.62 -2.95
N ARG A 92 -20.60 -17.77 -3.01
CA ARG A 92 -21.16 -19.11 -3.27
C ARG A 92 -20.20 -20.14 -2.68
N ASP A 93 -20.61 -21.39 -2.66
CA ASP A 93 -19.70 -22.48 -2.32
C ASP A 93 -18.55 -22.55 -3.34
N VAL A 94 -17.32 -22.65 -2.84
CA VAL A 94 -16.10 -22.68 -3.65
C VAL A 94 -15.25 -23.87 -3.24
N GLN A 95 -14.84 -24.67 -4.23
CA GLN A 95 -13.75 -25.63 -4.06
C GLN A 95 -12.45 -25.00 -4.56
N TYR A 96 -11.46 -24.85 -3.67
CA TYR A 96 -10.18 -24.23 -4.00
C TYR A 96 -9.03 -24.99 -3.35
N ARG A 97 -8.08 -25.47 -4.17
CA ARG A 97 -6.90 -26.24 -3.72
C ARG A 97 -7.23 -27.38 -2.74
N GLY A 98 -8.33 -28.10 -3.00
CA GLY A 98 -8.77 -29.21 -2.14
C GLY A 98 -9.59 -28.79 -0.91
N ASN A 99 -9.70 -27.49 -0.62
CA ASN A 99 -10.56 -26.97 0.44
C ASN A 99 -11.96 -26.64 -0.09
N TYR A 100 -12.98 -26.85 0.74
CA TYR A 100 -14.35 -26.45 0.47
C TYR A 100 -14.73 -25.27 1.37
N ILE A 101 -15.02 -24.13 0.75
CA ILE A 101 -15.40 -22.88 1.42
C ILE A 101 -16.89 -22.68 1.18
N LYS A 102 -17.67 -22.64 2.25
CA LYS A 102 -19.11 -22.40 2.16
C LYS A 102 -19.43 -20.95 1.79
N GLN A 103 -20.54 -20.75 1.11
CA GLN A 103 -21.13 -19.44 0.92
C GLN A 103 -21.24 -18.68 2.26
N SER A 104 -20.99 -17.37 2.19
CA SER A 104 -20.97 -16.41 3.29
C SER A 104 -19.83 -16.60 4.30
N LEU A 105 -18.94 -17.59 4.12
CA LEU A 105 -17.76 -17.75 4.97
C LEU A 105 -16.69 -16.71 4.60
N LEU A 106 -16.08 -16.10 5.63
CA LEU A 106 -14.87 -15.30 5.47
C LEU A 106 -13.67 -16.22 5.22
N TYR A 107 -12.82 -15.84 4.28
CA TYR A 107 -11.57 -16.51 4.01
C TYR A 107 -10.50 -15.46 3.66
N ASP A 108 -9.25 -15.78 3.93
CA ASP A 108 -8.10 -15.04 3.42
C ASP A 108 -7.23 -15.97 2.58
N SER A 109 -6.51 -15.42 1.61
CA SER A 109 -5.64 -16.17 0.71
C SER A 109 -4.53 -16.89 1.50
N VAL A 110 -4.04 -16.32 2.59
CA VAL A 110 -3.08 -16.97 3.49
C VAL A 110 -3.74 -18.13 4.26
N LEU A 111 -4.95 -17.92 4.76
CA LEU A 111 -5.70 -18.93 5.53
C LEU A 111 -6.14 -20.14 4.67
N VAL A 112 -6.47 -19.91 3.40
CA VAL A 112 -6.84 -20.98 2.46
C VAL A 112 -5.61 -21.75 1.93
N LEU A 113 -4.42 -21.13 1.99
CA LEU A 113 -3.14 -21.75 1.62
C LEU A 113 -2.45 -22.48 2.76
N LEU A 114 -3.01 -22.48 3.97
CA LEU A 114 -2.57 -23.29 5.09
C LEU A 114 -3.42 -24.58 5.29
N PRO A 115 -3.55 -25.48 4.30
CA PRO A 115 -3.75 -26.89 4.63
C PRO A 115 -2.37 -27.51 4.90
N LEU A 116 -2.15 -27.98 6.12
CA LEU A 116 -0.99 -28.78 6.59
C LEU A 116 0.29 -27.98 6.93
N LEU A 117 0.39 -27.61 8.20
CA LEU A 117 1.61 -27.76 9.00
C LEU A 117 1.24 -28.58 10.24
#